data_AF-A0A449B0G4-F1
#
_entry.id   AF-A0A449B0G4-F1
#
_cell.length_a   1.000
_cell.length_b   1.000
_cell.length_c   1.000
_cell.angle_alpha   90.00
_cell.angle_beta   90.00
_cell.angle_gamma   90.00
#
_symmetry.space_group_name_H-M   'P 1'
#
loop_
_entity.id
_entity.type
_entity.pdbx_description
1 polymer ?
#
loop_
_entity_poly.entity_id
_entity_poly.type
_entity_poly.pdbx_seq_one_letter_code
_entity_poly.pdbx_strand_id
1 'polypeptide(L)' 'MTTSLQENTAEQTKAEKRRKIFISIFIVLIVILLILLAIEIAYIADFYIYRNSGQDGRLWTEYQRIHGLFSSK' A
#
# COMPACT_ATOMS: atom_id res chain seq x y z
N MET A 1 18.60 -8.89 46.39
CA MET A 1 17.43 -9.63 45.85
C MET A 1 16.48 -8.74 45.04
N THR A 2 16.61 -7.41 45.07
CA THR A 2 15.74 -6.45 44.36
C THR A 2 16.21 -6.09 42.95
N THR A 3 17.50 -6.23 42.65
CA THR A 3 18.12 -5.80 41.38
C THR A 3 17.65 -6.62 40.17
N SER A 4 17.49 -7.94 40.33
CA SER A 4 17.06 -8.85 39.25
C SER A 4 15.58 -8.69 38.85
N LEU A 5 14.73 -8.23 39.77
CA LEU A 5 13.32 -7.92 39.50
C LEU A 5 13.17 -6.62 38.70
N GLN A 6 13.99 -5.61 39.01
CA GLN A 6 14.00 -4.34 38.29
C GLN A 6 14.50 -4.50 36.85
N GLU A 7 15.54 -5.31 36.61
CA GLU A 7 16.00 -5.62 35.25
C GLU A 7 14.94 -6.35 34.43
N ASN A 8 14.26 -7.36 35.00
CA ASN A 8 13.20 -8.09 34.30
C ASN A 8 12.03 -7.17 33.90
N THR A 9 11.65 -6.26 34.79
CA THR A 9 10.52 -5.34 34.56
C THR A 9 10.87 -4.29 33.48
N ALA A 10 12.13 -3.83 33.45
CA ALA A 10 12.63 -2.88 32.45
C ALA A 10 12.80 -3.50 31.05
N GLU A 11 13.24 -4.76 30.97
CA GLU A 11 13.30 -5.53 29.73
C GLU A 11 11.90 -5.77 29.15
N GLN A 12 10.95 -6.21 29.98
CA GLN A 12 9.57 -6.47 29.56
C GLN A 12 8.88 -5.20 29.03
N THR A 13 9.01 -4.06 29.72
CA THR A 13 8.43 -2.79 29.27
C THR A 13 9.04 -2.28 27.96
N LYS A 14 10.33 -2.53 27.71
CA LYS A 14 10.97 -2.19 26.42
C LYS A 14 10.45 -3.09 25.29
N ALA A 15 10.29 -4.39 25.54
CA ALA A 15 9.75 -5.34 24.57
C ALA A 15 8.31 -4.98 24.14
N GLU A 16 7.45 -4.61 25.09
CA GLU A 16 6.08 -4.17 24.80
C GLU A 16 6.03 -2.87 23.98
N LYS A 17 6.89 -1.89 24.31
CA LYS A 17 6.99 -0.65 23.53
C LYS A 17 7.42 -0.91 22.09
N ARG A 18 8.43 -1.77 21.87
CA ARG A 18 8.87 -2.16 20.51
C ARG A 18 7.75 -2.84 19.75
N ARG A 19 7.03 -3.78 20.38
CA ARG A 19 5.89 -4.47 19.75
C ARG A 19 4.79 -3.49 19.31
N LYS A 20 4.45 -2.49 20.12
CA LYS A 20 3.46 -1.45 19.75
C LYS A 20 3.90 -0.65 18.52
N ILE A 21 5.18 -0.28 18.43
CA ILE A 21 5.74 0.45 17.28
C ILE A 21 5.66 -0.41 16.01
N PHE A 22 6.04 -1.69 16.09
CA PHE A 22 5.95 -2.61 14.95
C PHE A 22 4.52 -2.78 14.44
N ILE A 23 3.55 -2.91 15.36
CA ILE A 23 2.13 -3.01 14.98
C ILE A 23 1.68 -1.74 14.26
N SER A 24 2.03 -0.55 14.77
CA SER A 24 1.68 0.71 14.12
C SER A 24 2.28 0.82 12.71
N ILE A 25 3.56 0.46 12.53
CA ILE A 25 4.20 0.47 11.21
C ILE A 25 3.51 -0.51 10.25
N PHE A 26 3.16 -1.70 10.75
CA PHE A 26 2.48 -2.71 9.95
C PHE A 26 1.09 -2.26 9.48
N ILE A 27 0.33 -1.59 10.34
CA ILE A 27 -0.97 -1.01 9.97
C ILE A 27 -0.79 0.03 8.86
N VAL A 28 0.19 0.94 9.01
CA VAL A 28 0.46 1.95 7.97
C VAL A 28 0.82 1.30 6.64
N LEU A 29 1.64 0.25 6.64
CA LEU A 29 1.98 -0.49 5.42
C LEU A 29 0.76 -1.14 4.76
N ILE A 30 -0.15 -1.73 5.56
CA ILE A 30 -1.40 -2.30 5.05
C ILE A 30 -2.27 -1.22 4.40
N VAL A 31 -2.40 -0.05 5.04
CA VAL A 31 -3.20 1.05 4.48
C VAL A 31 -2.63 1.50 3.14
N ILE A 32 -1.30 1.66 3.04
CA ILE A 32 -0.64 2.02 1.78
C ILE A 32 -0.88 0.94 0.72
N LEU A 33 -0.77 -0.35 1.08
CA LEU A 33 -1.04 -1.46 0.17
C LEU A 33 -2.48 -1.44 -0.35
N LEU A 34 -3.46 -1.20 0.52
CA LEU A 34 -4.87 -1.10 0.12
C LEU A 34 -5.13 0.07 -0.84
N ILE A 35 -4.46 1.21 -0.63
CA ILE A 35 -4.54 2.35 -1.55
C ILE A 35 -3.97 1.98 -2.92
N LEU A 36 -2.81 1.32 -2.97
CA LEU A 36 -2.21 0.88 -4.23
C LEU A 36 -3.12 -0.09 -4.98
N LEU A 37 -3.72 -1.07 -4.29
CA LEU A 37 -4.68 -1.99 -4.89
C LEU A 37 -5.91 -1.27 -5.45
N ALA A 38 -6.44 -0.27 -4.73
CA ALA A 38 -7.56 0.51 -5.22
C ALA A 38 -7.20 1.28 -6.51
N ILE A 39 -5.99 1.83 -6.58
CA ILE A 39 -5.47 2.51 -7.78
C ILE A 39 -5.35 1.52 -8.95
N GLU A 40 -4.77 0.34 -8.73
CA GLU A 40 -4.64 -0.69 -9.77
C GLU A 40 -6.01 -1.14 -10.32
N ILE A 41 -6.98 -1.38 -9.43
CA ILE A 41 -8.35 -1.73 -9.84
C ILE A 41 -8.97 -0.60 -10.66
N ALA A 42 -8.78 0.66 -10.26
CA ALA A 42 -9.28 1.80 -11.01
C ALA A 42 -8.69 1.88 -12.43
N TYR A 43 -7.38 1.61 -12.58
CA TYR A 43 -6.72 1.53 -13.88
C TYR A 43 -7.28 0.41 -14.75
N ILE A 44 -7.48 -0.79 -14.19
CA ILE A 44 -8.05 -1.93 -14.92
C ILE A 44 -9.51 -1.63 -15.30
N ALA A 45 -10.29 -1.04 -14.41
CA ALA A 45 -11.68 -0.68 -14.68
C ALA A 45 -11.79 0.36 -15.80
N ASP A 46 -10.95 1.40 -15.78
CA ASP A 46 -10.87 2.41 -16.85
C ASP A 46 -10.51 1.74 -18.19
N PHE A 47 -9.56 0.81 -18.19
CA PHE A 47 -9.24 0.02 -19.39
C PHE A 47 -10.47 -0.74 -19.92
N TYR A 48 -11.19 -1.47 -19.07
CA TYR A 48 -12.34 -2.27 -19.48
C TYR A 48 -13.52 -1.44 -19.99
N ILE A 49 -13.74 -0.24 -19.44
CA ILE A 49 -14.82 0.65 -19.89
C ILE A 49 -14.51 1.18 -21.30
N TYR A 50 -13.28 1.62 -21.55
CA TYR A 50 -12.93 2.34 -22.77
C TYR A 50 -12.27 1.50 -23.88
N ARG A 51 -11.92 0.22 -23.63
CA ARG A 51 -11.20 -0.68 -24.57
C ARG A 51 -11.77 -0.76 -25.99
N ASN A 52 -13.08 -0.59 -26.16
CA ASN A 52 -13.74 -0.71 -27.46
C ASN A 52 -14.39 0.61 -27.92
N SER A 53 -14.17 1.70 -27.19
CA SER A 53 -14.83 2.98 -27.45
C SER A 53 -14.05 3.88 -28.41
N GLY A 54 -12.76 3.63 -28.62
CA GLY A 54 -11.85 4.54 -29.31
C GLY A 54 -11.69 5.91 -28.61
N GLN A 55 -12.18 6.04 -27.37
CA GLN A 55 -12.15 7.28 -26.60
C GLN A 55 -11.11 7.21 -25.49
N ASP A 56 -10.48 8.32 -25.16
CA ASP A 56 -9.61 8.39 -23.99
C ASP A 56 -10.41 8.10 -22.72
N GLY A 57 -9.83 7.28 -21.84
CA GLY A 57 -10.34 7.04 -20.50
C GLY A 57 -9.91 8.15 -19.56
N ARG A 58 -10.35 8.05 -18.30
CA ARG A 58 -9.98 9.05 -17.28
C ARG A 58 -8.54 8.90 -16.82
N LEU A 59 -8.00 7.69 -16.94
CA LEU A 59 -6.67 7.33 -16.47
C LEU A 59 -5.76 6.89 -17.62
N TRP A 60 -6.31 6.22 -18.64
CA TRP A 60 -5.56 5.80 -19.83
C TRP A 60 -6.08 6.46 -21.10
N THR A 61 -5.16 7.01 -21.90
CA THR A 61 -5.47 7.38 -23.29
C THR A 61 -5.69 6.14 -24.16
N GLU A 62 -6.35 6.30 -25.30
CA GLU A 62 -6.53 5.25 -26.30
C GLU A 62 -5.19 4.66 -26.75
N TYR A 63 -4.21 5.54 -27.01
CA TYR A 63 -2.86 5.13 -27.41
C TYR A 63 -2.18 4.25 -26.34
N GLN A 64 -2.27 4.62 -25.07
CA GLN A 64 -1.72 3.85 -23.95
C GLN A 64 -2.42 2.51 -23.74
N ARG A 65 -3.71 2.38 -24.09
CA ARG A 65 -4.42 1.07 -24.07
C ARG A 65 -3.87 0.10 -25.09
N ILE A 66 -3.44 0.59 -26.24
CA ILE A 66 -2.96 -0.25 -27.34
C ILE A 66 -1.46 -0.53 -27.18
N HIS A 67 -0.66 0.45 -26.77
CA HIS A 67 0.80 0.37 -26.78
C HIS A 67 1.43 0.24 -25.38
N GLY A 68 0.63 0.30 -24.32
CA GLY A 68 1.06 0.17 -22.93
C GLY A 68 1.29 1.50 -22.23
N LEU A 69 1.38 1.44 -20.89
CA LEU A 69 1.37 2.60 -19.99
C LEU A 69 2.52 3.61 -20.26
N PHE A 70 3.70 3.09 -20.59
CA PHE A 70 4.90 3.89 -20.84
C PHE A 70 5.06 4.30 -22.31
N SER A 71 4.11 3.92 -23.16
CA SER A 71 4.10 4.37 -24.54
C SER A 71 3.40 5.73 -24.60
N SER A 72 4.19 6.77 -24.79
CA SER A 72 3.76 8.16 -24.92
C SER A 72 4.26 8.66 -26.27
N LYS A 73 3.33 8.85 -27.22
CA LYS A 73 3.47 9.46 -28.55
C LYS A 73 4.84 9.34 -29.24
#